data_AF-A0A0U3A020-F1
#
_entry.id   AF-A0A0U3A020-F1
#
_cell.length_a   1.000
_cell.length_b   1.000
_cell.length_c   1.000
_cell.angle_alpha   90.00
_cell.angle_beta   90.00
_cell.angle_gamma   90.00
#
_symmetry.space_group_name_H-M   'P 1'
#
loop_
_entity.id
_entity.type
_entity.pdbx_description
1 polymer ?
#
loop_
_entity_poly.entity_id
_entity_poly.type
_entity_poly.pdbx_seq_one_letter_code
_entity_poly.pdbx_strand_id
1 'polypeptide(L)'
;MVTAFTEGLKQTGYFDGQNVVIEFRWADGHYDRLPELAAELVRRQVLVIAAGGPPAALAAKAATSTIPIVFTSGTDPVELGLVSSFNRPGGNITGVHLFLSELNTNKLGLLRDLLPQAKAIGVLLNP
;
A
#
# COMPACT_ATOMS: atom_id res chain seq x y z
N MET A 1 6.94 -2.94 -7.10
CA MET A 1 5.48 -2.73 -7.21
C MET A 1 5.10 -1.83 -8.37
N VAL A 2 5.72 -0.66 -8.58
CA VAL A 2 5.32 0.26 -9.67
C VAL A 2 5.37 -0.40 -11.06
N THR A 3 6.43 -1.15 -11.38
CA THR A 3 6.51 -1.88 -12.66
C THR A 3 5.35 -2.86 -12.86
N ALA A 4 5.06 -3.70 -11.85
CA ALA A 4 3.95 -4.65 -11.92
C ALA A 4 2.59 -3.95 -12.03
N PHE A 5 2.41 -2.81 -11.35
CA PHE A 5 1.19 -2.01 -11.44
C PHE A 5 1.00 -1.42 -12.86
N THR A 6 2.05 -0.83 -13.45
CA THR A 6 1.97 -0.27 -14.80
C THR A 6 1.82 -1.35 -15.87
N GLU A 7 2.43 -2.53 -15.69
CA GLU A 7 2.21 -3.69 -16.54
C GLU A 7 0.77 -4.21 -16.45
N GLY A 8 0.21 -4.33 -15.24
CA GLY A 8 -1.19 -4.71 -15.06
C GLY A 8 -2.15 -3.74 -15.74
N LEU A 9 -1.92 -2.43 -15.60
CA LEU A 9 -2.69 -1.41 -16.32
C LEU A 9 -2.64 -1.61 -17.84
N LYS A 10 -1.44 -1.82 -18.40
CA LYS A 10 -1.27 -2.08 -19.84
C LYS A 10 -2.01 -3.32 -20.30
N GLN A 11 -1.97 -4.41 -19.54
CA GLN A 11 -2.69 -5.65 -19.83
C GLN A 11 -4.21 -5.44 -19.86
N THR A 12 -4.72 -4.47 -19.09
CA THR A 12 -6.14 -4.08 -19.08
C THR A 12 -6.48 -2.97 -20.09
N GLY A 13 -5.53 -2.55 -20.93
CA GLY A 13 -5.74 -1.55 -21.98
C GLY A 13 -5.44 -0.11 -21.59
N TYR A 14 -4.83 0.14 -20.43
CA TYR A 14 -4.41 1.48 -19.99
C TYR A 14 -2.90 1.68 -20.21
N PHE A 15 -2.56 2.58 -21.13
CA PHE A 15 -1.20 2.88 -21.57
C PHE A 15 -0.84 4.33 -21.19
N ASP A 16 0.20 4.46 -20.36
CA ASP A 16 0.72 5.76 -19.92
C ASP A 16 1.17 6.62 -21.11
N GLY A 17 0.79 7.89 -21.09
CA GLY A 17 1.03 8.86 -22.17
C GLY A 17 0.13 8.70 -23.40
N GLN A 18 -0.80 7.73 -23.42
CA GLN A 18 -1.72 7.52 -24.54
C GLN A 18 -3.18 7.75 -24.13
N ASN A 19 -3.69 6.95 -23.19
CA ASN A 19 -5.07 7.06 -22.71
C ASN A 19 -5.18 7.25 -21.20
N VAL A 20 -4.05 7.17 -20.49
CA VAL A 20 -3.91 7.58 -19.09
C VAL A 20 -2.60 8.34 -18.92
N VAL A 21 -2.52 9.18 -17.89
CA VAL A 21 -1.27 9.81 -17.43
C VAL A 21 -1.03 9.37 -16.00
N ILE A 22 0.15 8.83 -15.71
CA ILE A 22 0.51 8.39 -14.36
C ILE A 22 1.37 9.45 -13.67
N GLU A 23 0.80 10.08 -12.66
CA GLU A 23 1.48 11.07 -11.81
C GLU A 23 2.15 10.38 -10.61
N PHE A 24 3.49 10.37 -10.60
CA PHE A 24 4.25 9.78 -9.50
C PHE A 24 4.51 10.78 -8.37
N ARG A 25 4.38 10.33 -7.13
CA ARG A 25 4.81 11.05 -5.93
C ARG A 25 5.56 10.10 -5.01
N TRP A 26 6.77 10.52 -4.62
CA TRP A 26 7.67 9.74 -3.79
C TRP A 26 8.01 10.53 -2.54
N ALA A 27 7.82 9.89 -1.38
CA ALA A 27 8.19 10.46 -0.09
C ALA A 27 9.67 10.25 0.25
N ASP A 28 10.38 9.38 -0.49
CA ASP A 28 11.79 9.06 -0.28
C ASP A 28 12.12 8.69 1.17
N GLY A 29 11.21 7.95 1.82
CA GLY A 29 11.33 7.56 3.24
C GLY A 29 10.83 8.59 4.26
N HIS A 30 10.47 9.79 3.85
CA HIS A 30 10.02 10.88 4.72
C HIS A 30 8.49 10.92 4.84
N TYR A 31 7.95 10.20 5.81
CA TYR A 31 6.49 10.04 5.96
C TYR A 31 5.75 11.34 6.24
N ASP A 32 6.41 12.33 6.83
CA ASP A 32 5.92 13.69 7.05
C ASP A 32 5.55 14.42 5.74
N ARG A 33 6.14 14.04 4.60
CA ARG A 33 5.80 14.60 3.28
C ARG A 33 4.52 14.02 2.67
N LEU A 34 4.07 12.84 3.13
CA LEU A 34 2.95 12.12 2.51
C LEU A 34 1.63 12.91 2.50
N PRO A 35 1.25 13.65 3.56
CA PRO A 35 0.05 14.49 3.53
C PRO A 35 0.10 15.54 2.41
N GLU A 36 1.24 16.21 2.21
CA GLU A 36 1.38 17.22 1.17
C GLU A 36 1.34 16.61 -0.23
N LEU A 37 2.04 15.49 -0.43
CA LEU A 37 2.04 14.75 -1.69
C LEU A 37 0.65 14.24 -2.06
N ALA A 38 -0.13 13.76 -1.09
CA ALA A 38 -1.52 13.38 -1.29
C ALA A 38 -2.39 14.59 -1.66
N ALA A 39 -2.21 15.71 -0.96
CA ALA A 39 -2.94 16.95 -1.25
C ALA A 39 -2.62 17.51 -2.65
N GLU A 40 -1.39 17.36 -3.15
CA GLU A 40 -1.05 17.70 -4.53
C GLU A 40 -1.85 16.89 -5.56
N LEU A 41 -1.99 15.57 -5.35
CA LEU A 41 -2.78 14.72 -6.23
C LEU A 41 -4.26 15.11 -6.22
N VAL A 42 -4.80 15.47 -5.05
CA VAL A 42 -6.17 16.01 -4.93
C VAL A 42 -6.32 17.32 -5.69
N ARG A 43 -5.38 18.27 -5.54
CA ARG A 43 -5.38 19.55 -6.27
C ARG A 43 -5.26 19.36 -7.79
N ARG A 44 -4.55 18.32 -8.25
CA ARG A 44 -4.47 17.92 -9.66
C ARG A 44 -5.73 17.24 -10.17
N GLN A 45 -6.71 16.96 -9.29
CA GLN A 45 -7.97 16.31 -9.64
C GLN A 45 -7.76 14.98 -10.38
N VAL A 46 -6.81 14.16 -9.90
CA VAL A 46 -6.60 12.82 -10.46
C VAL A 46 -7.86 11.97 -10.32
N LEU A 47 -8.05 11.03 -11.24
CA LEU A 47 -9.24 10.16 -11.25
C LEU A 47 -9.17 9.05 -10.20
N VAL A 48 -7.95 8.57 -9.86
CA VAL A 48 -7.70 7.51 -8.89
C VAL A 48 -6.34 7.77 -8.24
N ILE A 49 -6.22 7.51 -6.93
CA ILE A 49 -4.94 7.52 -6.21
C ILE A 49 -4.52 6.07 -5.92
N ALA A 50 -3.37 5.66 -6.43
CA ALA A 50 -2.74 4.39 -6.07
C ALA A 50 -1.75 4.61 -4.92
N ALA A 51 -2.04 4.05 -3.74
CA ALA A 51 -1.24 4.22 -2.53
C ALA A 51 -0.36 3.00 -2.22
N GLY A 52 0.96 3.20 -2.27
CA GLY A 52 1.95 2.16 -1.97
C GLY A 52 2.28 2.05 -0.49
N GLY A 53 1.57 1.19 0.25
CA GLY A 53 1.81 0.92 1.66
C GLY A 53 0.91 1.71 2.63
N PRO A 54 0.84 1.30 3.92
CA PRO A 54 -0.06 1.89 4.91
C PRO A 54 0.09 3.40 5.11
N PRO A 55 1.30 3.98 5.28
CA PRO A 55 1.42 5.42 5.53
C PRO A 55 0.86 6.27 4.38
N ALA A 56 1.12 5.85 3.13
CA ALA A 56 0.61 6.53 1.94
C ALA A 56 -0.92 6.41 1.83
N ALA A 57 -1.47 5.24 2.16
CA ALA A 57 -2.91 4.99 2.12
C ALA A 57 -3.66 5.83 3.17
N LEU A 58 -3.10 5.96 4.38
CA LEU A 58 -3.65 6.80 5.45
C LEU A 58 -3.63 8.28 5.05
N ALA A 59 -2.50 8.76 4.51
CA ALA A 59 -2.38 10.13 4.02
C ALA A 59 -3.38 10.43 2.89
N ALA A 60 -3.53 9.52 1.91
CA ALA A 60 -4.51 9.66 0.83
C ALA A 60 -5.94 9.68 1.36
N LYS A 61 -6.28 8.78 2.30
CA LYS A 61 -7.61 8.72 2.93
C LYS A 61 -7.94 10.02 3.68
N ALA A 62 -6.97 10.61 4.37
CA ALA A 62 -7.15 11.88 5.05
C ALA A 62 -7.31 13.06 4.06
N ALA A 63 -6.65 12.99 2.90
CA ALA A 63 -6.67 14.07 1.91
C ALA A 63 -7.96 14.14 1.08
N THR A 64 -8.70 13.03 0.92
CA THR A 64 -9.93 13.01 0.11
C THR A 64 -10.89 11.89 0.49
N SER A 65 -12.18 12.23 0.51
CA SER A 65 -13.30 11.29 0.64
C SER A 65 -14.02 11.02 -0.69
N THR A 66 -13.57 11.61 -1.79
CA THR A 66 -14.27 11.58 -3.09
C THR A 66 -13.48 10.93 -4.21
N ILE A 67 -12.15 11.12 -4.26
CA ILE A 67 -11.31 10.48 -5.27
C ILE A 67 -11.10 9.02 -4.86
N PRO A 68 -11.40 8.02 -5.71
CA PRO A 68 -11.13 6.62 -5.40
C PRO A 68 -9.67 6.36 -5.06
N ILE A 69 -9.42 5.61 -3.99
CA ILE A 69 -8.10 5.22 -3.52
C ILE A 69 -7.96 3.69 -3.61
N VAL A 70 -6.89 3.23 -4.24
CA VAL A 70 -6.51 1.81 -4.29
C VAL A 70 -5.18 1.65 -3.56
N PHE A 71 -5.17 0.94 -2.43
CA PHE A 71 -3.95 0.72 -1.64
C PHE A 71 -3.36 -0.68 -1.82
N THR A 72 -2.11 -0.82 -1.41
CA THR A 72 -1.46 -2.09 -1.11
C THR A 72 -1.01 -2.05 0.35
N SER A 73 -1.31 -3.08 1.15
CA SER A 73 -0.98 -3.09 2.58
C SER A 73 -0.49 -4.46 3.03
N GLY A 74 0.66 -4.52 3.70
CA GLY A 74 1.13 -5.71 4.41
C GLY A 74 0.57 -5.84 5.83
N THR A 75 -0.09 -4.79 6.33
CA THR A 75 -0.73 -4.73 7.65
C THR A 75 -2.25 -4.79 7.45
N ASP A 76 -2.98 -5.33 8.42
CA ASP A 76 -4.44 -5.45 8.35
C ASP A 76 -5.08 -4.06 8.09
N PRO A 77 -5.79 -3.87 6.97
CA PRO A 77 -6.36 -2.57 6.62
C PRO A 77 -7.60 -2.20 7.45
N VAL A 78 -8.24 -3.17 8.11
CA VAL A 78 -9.32 -2.95 9.08
C VAL A 78 -8.74 -2.43 10.40
N GLU A 79 -7.67 -3.06 10.90
CA GLU A 79 -6.98 -2.61 12.13
C GLU A 79 -6.39 -1.20 11.95
N LEU A 80 -5.84 -0.90 10.78
CA LEU A 80 -5.35 0.44 10.42
C LEU A 80 -6.48 1.47 10.23
N GLY A 81 -7.74 1.04 10.24
CA GLY A 81 -8.88 1.90 9.96
C GLY A 81 -8.90 2.44 8.53
N LEU A 82 -8.20 1.81 7.57
CA LEU A 82 -8.30 2.15 6.15
C LEU A 82 -9.69 1.78 5.62
N VAL A 83 -10.21 0.62 6.01
CA VAL A 83 -11.51 0.09 5.59
C VAL A 83 -12.31 -0.41 6.78
N SER A 84 -13.64 -0.41 6.70
CA SER A 84 -14.49 -0.93 7.79
C SER A 84 -14.55 -2.46 7.82
N SER A 85 -14.39 -3.11 6.67
CA SER A 85 -14.24 -4.57 6.54
C SER A 85 -13.65 -4.92 5.17
N PHE A 86 -13.13 -6.15 5.03
CA PHE A 86 -12.64 -6.66 3.74
C PHE A 86 -13.73 -6.70 2.66
N ASN A 87 -14.93 -7.18 3.00
CA ASN A 87 -16.01 -7.37 2.03
C ASN A 87 -16.74 -6.07 1.69
N ARG A 88 -16.73 -5.10 2.61
CA ARG A 88 -17.38 -3.79 2.45
C ARG A 88 -16.48 -2.71 3.04
N PRO A 89 -15.68 -2.04 2.20
CA PRO A 89 -14.75 -1.04 2.70
C PRO A 89 -15.41 0.17 3.37
N GLY A 90 -16.58 0.59 2.88
CA GLY A 90 -17.41 1.63 3.51
C GLY A 90 -17.05 3.09 3.16
N GLY A 91 -16.22 3.31 2.14
CA GLY A 91 -15.85 4.65 1.66
C GLY A 91 -15.27 4.62 0.24
N ASN A 92 -14.51 5.65 -0.13
CA ASN A 92 -13.83 5.77 -1.43
C ASN A 92 -12.51 4.99 -1.52
N ILE A 93 -12.23 4.08 -0.57
CA ILE A 93 -10.94 3.40 -0.45
C ILE A 93 -11.11 1.88 -0.48
N THR A 94 -10.29 1.21 -1.28
CA THR A 94 -10.19 -0.25 -1.40
C THR A 94 -8.73 -0.63 -1.68
N GLY A 95 -8.39 -1.92 -1.77
CA GLY A 95 -7.03 -2.31 -2.05
C GLY A 95 -6.73 -3.79 -1.98
N VAL A 96 -5.44 -4.10 -1.97
CA VAL A 96 -4.88 -5.44 -1.83
C VAL A 96 -4.19 -5.56 -0.49
N HIS A 97 -4.64 -6.50 0.34
CA HIS A 97 -3.94 -6.90 1.55
C HIS A 97 -3.00 -8.06 1.24
N LEU A 98 -1.72 -7.90 1.59
CA LEU A 98 -0.71 -8.94 1.52
C LEU A 98 -0.63 -9.58 2.90
N PHE A 99 -1.07 -10.83 3.00
CA PHE A 99 -1.06 -11.64 4.23
C PHE A 99 0.38 -12.02 4.65
N LEU A 100 1.18 -11.02 5.02
CA LEU A 100 2.59 -11.17 5.35
C LEU A 100 2.81 -11.64 6.79
N SER A 101 1.86 -11.31 7.68
CA SER A 101 1.92 -11.60 9.12
C SER A 101 1.61 -13.06 9.40
N GLU A 102 0.66 -13.62 8.67
CA GLU A 102 0.21 -15.02 8.71
C GLU A 102 1.35 -15.97 8.31
N LEU A 103 2.25 -15.49 7.46
CA LEU A 103 3.44 -16.23 7.04
C LEU A 103 4.57 -16.21 8.08
N ASN A 104 4.47 -15.44 9.18
CA ASN A 104 5.56 -15.34 10.15
C ASN A 104 5.87 -16.68 10.83
N THR A 105 4.87 -17.51 11.08
CA THR A 105 5.08 -18.87 11.60
C THR A 105 5.91 -19.71 10.64
N ASN A 106 5.60 -19.66 9.33
CA ASN A 106 6.36 -20.37 8.31
C ASN A 106 7.79 -19.84 8.18
N LYS A 107 7.97 -18.51 8.23
CA LYS A 107 9.31 -17.89 8.21
C LYS A 107 10.14 -18.34 9.42
N LEU A 108 9.54 -18.40 10.60
CA LEU A 108 10.20 -18.86 11.82
C LEU A 108 10.55 -20.35 11.72
N GLY A 109 9.64 -21.19 11.21
CA GLY A 109 9.88 -22.60 10.96
C GLY A 109 11.09 -22.81 10.03
N LEU A 110 11.12 -22.11 8.91
CA LEU A 110 12.24 -22.16 7.97
C LEU A 110 13.57 -21.72 8.62
N LEU A 111 13.56 -20.68 9.46
CA LEU A 111 14.76 -20.27 10.20
C LEU A 111 15.24 -21.35 11.17
N ARG A 112 14.33 -22.10 11.79
CA ARG A 112 14.66 -23.23 12.68
C ARG A 112 15.23 -24.42 11.91
N ASP A 113 14.71 -24.70 10.73
CA ASP A 113 15.23 -25.76 9.87
C ASP A 113 16.65 -25.44 9.37
N LEU A 114 16.88 -24.17 8.99
CA LEU A 114 18.17 -23.71 8.48
C LEU A 114 19.23 -23.51 9.57
N LEU A 115 18.81 -23.08 10.77
CA LEU A 115 19.71 -22.78 11.90
C LEU A 115 19.23 -23.48 13.18
N PRO A 116 19.30 -24.82 13.26
CA PRO A 116 18.75 -25.59 14.38
C PRO A 116 19.43 -25.29 15.73
N GLN A 117 20.66 -24.78 15.72
CA GLN A 117 21.39 -24.41 16.94
C GLN A 117 21.21 -22.94 17.37
N ALA A 118 20.47 -22.13 16.61
CA ALA A 118 20.25 -20.73 16.97
C ALA A 118 19.44 -20.63 18.27
N LYS A 119 20.03 -20.05 19.32
CA LYS A 119 19.38 -19.88 20.63
C LYS A 119 18.44 -18.69 20.70
N ALA A 120 18.66 -17.67 19.86
CA ALA A 120 17.86 -16.46 19.79
C ALA A 120 17.63 -16.04 18.34
N ILE A 121 16.46 -15.47 18.07
CA ILE A 121 16.10 -14.87 16.79
C ILE A 121 15.62 -13.45 17.09
N GLY A 122 16.41 -12.46 16.67
CA GLY A 122 16.05 -11.05 16.81
C GLY A 122 15.17 -10.58 15.66
N VAL A 123 14.22 -9.71 15.95
CA VAL A 123 13.36 -9.08 14.94
C VAL A 123 13.50 -7.57 15.06
N LEU A 124 13.91 -6.92 13.97
CA LEU A 124 13.97 -5.47 13.86
C LEU A 124 12.68 -4.98 13.22
N LEU A 125 11.99 -4.06 13.90
CA LEU A 125 10.72 -3.49 13.46
C LEU A 125 10.87 -1.98 13.30
N ASN A 126 10.10 -1.41 12.37
CA ASN A 126 9.87 0.02 12.32
C ASN A 126 8.78 0.34 13.35
N PRO A 127 9.06 1.12 14.42
CA PRO A 127 8.10 1.41 15.48
C PRO A 127 6.91 2.26 15.03
#